data_AF-A2BSB0-F1
#
_entry.id   AF-A2BSB0-F1
#
_cell.length_a   1.000
_cell.length_b   1.000
_cell.length_c   1.000
_cell.angle_alpha   90.00
_cell.angle_beta   90.00
_cell.angle_gamma   90.00
#
_symmetry.space_group_name_H-M   'P 1'
#
loop_
_entity.id
_entity.type
_entity.pdbx_description
1 polymer ?
#
loop_
_entity_poly.entity_id
_entity_poly.type
_entity_poly.pdbx_seq_one_letter_code
_entity_poly.pdbx_strand_id
1 'polypeptide(L)' 'MSLFIKKFLYSAIFNSCLFVLLFIGIQNSSNKSKVNFLINETVELPISFLIGSSFILGSILGSFIDLNINNK' A
#
# COMPACT_ATOMS: atom_id res chain seq x y z
N MET A 1 -24.76 -6.76 -10.15
CA MET A 1 -23.30 -6.98 -10.05
C MET A 1 -23.05 -8.09 -9.02
N SER A 2 -22.27 -9.12 -9.38
CA SER A 2 -21.89 -10.18 -8.42
C SER A 2 -21.17 -9.58 -7.20
N LEU A 3 -21.37 -10.17 -6.01
CA LEU A 3 -20.69 -9.74 -4.76
C LEU A 3 -19.16 -9.72 -4.92
N PHE A 4 -18.60 -10.68 -5.64
CA PHE A 4 -17.18 -10.74 -5.96
C PHE A 4 -16.72 -9.51 -6.74
N ILE A 5 -17.48 -9.11 -7.76
CA ILE A 5 -17.13 -7.95 -8.59
C ILE A 5 -17.23 -6.65 -7.78
N LYS A 6 -18.22 -6.53 -6.89
CA LYS A 6 -18.33 -5.39 -5.96
C LYS A 6 -17.12 -5.31 -5.02
N LYS A 7 -16.75 -6.43 -4.38
CA LYS A 7 -15.59 -6.52 -3.47
C LYS A 7 -14.30 -6.11 -4.18
N PHE A 8 -14.09 -6.62 -5.39
CA PHE A 8 -12.94 -6.27 -6.22
C PHE A 8 -12.91 -4.78 -6.57
N LEU A 9 -14.03 -4.22 -7.03
CA LEU A 9 -14.10 -2.81 -7.44
C LEU A 9 -13.89 -1.85 -6.26
N TYR A 10 -14.45 -2.15 -5.07
CA TYR A 10 -14.20 -1.33 -3.88
C TYR A 10 -12.76 -1.41 -3.40
N SER A 11 -12.15 -2.60 -3.43
CA SER A 11 -10.72 -2.76 -3.10
C SER A 11 -9.83 -1.98 -4.08
N ALA A 12 -10.15 -2.03 -5.38
CA ALA A 12 -9.40 -1.28 -6.40
C ALA A 12 -9.51 0.25 -6.18
N ILE A 13 -10.71 0.77 -5.93
CA ILE A 13 -10.92 2.20 -5.65
C ILE A 13 -10.16 2.62 -4.38
N PHE A 14 -10.29 1.85 -3.30
CA PHE A 14 -9.62 2.16 -2.04
C PHE A 14 -8.09 2.21 -2.21
N ASN A 15 -7.51 1.18 -2.82
CA ASN A 15 -6.06 1.13 -3.07
C ASN A 15 -5.61 2.24 -4.04
N SER A 16 -6.42 2.62 -5.02
CA SER A 16 -6.15 3.76 -5.91
C SER A 16 -6.10 5.08 -5.14
N CYS A 17 -7.02 5.31 -4.19
CA CYS A 17 -6.99 6.49 -3.33
C CYS A 17 -5.71 6.54 -2.48
N LEU A 18 -5.31 5.40 -1.91
CA LEU A 18 -4.06 5.30 -1.16
C LEU A 18 -2.83 5.60 -2.04
N PHE A 19 -2.86 5.17 -3.29
CA PHE A 19 -1.78 5.46 -4.25
C PHE A 19 -1.65 6.96 -4.55
N VAL A 20 -2.77 7.67 -4.66
CA VAL A 20 -2.78 9.14 -4.81
C VAL A 20 -2.19 9.82 -3.57
N LEU A 21 -2.59 9.38 -2.37
CA LEU A 21 -2.04 9.91 -1.12
C LEU A 21 -0.53 9.64 -1.01
N LEU A 22 -0.07 8.45 -1.45
CA LEU A 22 1.35 8.12 -1.52
C LEU A 22 2.10 9.09 -2.44
N PHE A 23 1.60 9.38 -3.63
CA PHE A 23 2.22 10.35 -4.53
C PHE A 23 2.32 11.75 -3.93
N ILE A 24 1.28 12.20 -3.24
CA ILE A 24 1.31 13.49 -2.53
C ILE A 24 2.37 13.44 -1.42
N GLY A 25 2.41 12.37 -0.62
CA GLY A 25 3.36 12.19 0.46
C GLY A 25 4.82 12.10 -0.01
N ILE A 26 5.08 11.48 -1.17
CA ILE A 26 6.41 11.42 -1.77
C ILE A 26 6.87 12.81 -2.18
N GLN A 27 6.01 13.56 -2.88
CA GLN A 27 6.34 14.90 -3.36
C GLN A 27 6.56 15.91 -2.23
N ASN A 28 5.86 15.75 -1.11
CA ASN A 28 5.97 16.64 0.05
C ASN A 28 7.00 16.18 1.10
N SER A 29 7.74 15.10 0.86
CA SER A 29 8.73 14.59 1.82
C SER A 29 10.13 15.07 1.47
N SER A 30 10.68 15.91 2.34
CA SER A 30 12.07 16.37 2.28
C SER A 30 13.06 15.36 2.89
N ASN A 31 12.60 14.54 3.83
CA ASN A 31 13.44 13.57 4.54
C ASN A 31 13.57 12.26 3.76
N LYS A 32 14.81 11.97 3.34
CA LYS A 32 15.19 10.73 2.65
C LYS A 32 15.99 9.83 3.58
N SER A 33 15.87 8.53 3.38
CA SER A 33 16.64 7.50 4.08
C SER A 33 17.32 6.59 3.06
N LYS A 34 18.56 6.18 3.35
CA LYS A 34 19.25 5.16 2.57
C LYS A 34 18.68 3.80 2.95
N VAL A 35 18.20 3.06 1.95
CA VAL A 35 17.68 1.70 2.13
C VAL A 35 18.32 0.76 1.12
N ASN A 36 18.61 -0.46 1.55
CA ASN A 36 19.05 -1.54 0.66
C ASN A 36 17.83 -1.98 -0.17
N PHE A 37 17.72 -1.46 -1.38
CA PHE A 37 16.59 -1.76 -2.26
C PHE A 37 16.85 -3.04 -3.06
N LEU A 38 18.10 -3.21 -3.52
CA LEU A 38 18.61 -4.45 -4.12
C LEU A 38 19.82 -4.91 -3.30
N ILE A 39 20.10 -6.21 -3.28
CA ILE A 39 21.21 -6.80 -2.52
C ILE A 39 22.50 -6.05 -2.88
N ASN A 40 23.12 -5.41 -1.87
CA ASN A 40 24.33 -4.56 -1.96
C ASN A 40 24.19 -3.20 -2.66
N GLU A 41 22.98 -2.79 -3.07
CA GLU A 41 22.71 -1.45 -3.62
C GLU A 41 21.78 -0.64 -2.71
N THR A 42 22.32 0.44 -2.15
CA THR A 42 21.55 1.40 -1.36
C THR A 42 20.96 2.47 -2.27
N VAL A 43 19.67 2.76 -2.13
CA VAL A 43 19.00 3.89 -2.77
C VAL A 43 18.48 4.84 -1.70
N GLU A 44 18.63 6.15 -1.92
CA GLU A 44 18.00 7.17 -1.08
C GLU A 44 16.54 7.36 -1.48
N LEU A 45 15.63 6.90 -0.62
CA LEU A 45 14.19 6.99 -0.84
C LEU A 45 13.54 7.86 0.24
N PRO A 46 12.50 8.65 -0.09
CA PRO A 46 11.73 9.38 0.91
C PRO A 46 11.11 8.43 1.95
N ILE A 47 11.07 8.84 3.20
CA ILE A 47 10.46 8.02 4.26
C ILE A 47 8.97 7.75 3.97
N SER A 48 8.28 8.73 3.37
CA SER A 48 6.89 8.59 2.95
C SER A 48 6.70 7.50 1.89
N PHE A 49 7.67 7.30 1.00
CA PHE A 49 7.66 6.20 0.02
C PHE A 49 7.68 4.85 0.73
N LEU A 50 8.57 4.67 1.70
CA LEU A 50 8.72 3.41 2.45
C LEU A 50 7.45 3.06 3.23
N ILE A 51 6.91 4.02 3.99
CA ILE A 51 5.70 3.81 4.80
C ILE A 51 4.48 3.57 3.90
N GLY A 52 4.28 4.41 2.90
CA GLY A 52 3.09 4.32 2.06
C GLY A 52 3.08 3.08 1.15
N SER A 53 4.24 2.67 0.61
CA SER A 53 4.33 1.42 -0.14
C SER A 53 4.06 0.19 0.74
N SER A 54 4.58 0.17 1.97
CA SER A 54 4.32 -0.89 2.95
C SER A 54 2.82 -0.96 3.31
N PHE A 55 2.18 0.19 3.51
CA PHE A 55 0.75 0.27 3.82
C PHE A 55 -0.13 -0.23 2.65
N ILE A 56 0.17 0.19 1.42
CA ILE A 56 -0.59 -0.24 0.23
C ILE A 56 -0.39 -1.73 -0.03
N LEU A 57 0.84 -2.25 0.07
CA LEU A 57 1.11 -3.68 -0.05
C LEU A 57 0.32 -4.48 1.00
N GLY A 58 0.32 -4.02 2.25
CA GLY A 58 -0.49 -4.61 3.31
C GLY A 58 -1.99 -4.59 3.00
N SER A 59 -2.52 -3.48 2.48
CA SER A 59 -3.95 -3.35 2.12
C SER A 59 -4.35 -4.27 0.95
N ILE A 60 -3.50 -4.37 -0.07
CA ILE A 60 -3.71 -5.29 -1.20
C ILE A 60 -3.71 -6.73 -0.69
N LEU A 61 -2.68 -7.15 0.06
CA LEU A 61 -2.59 -8.49 0.62
C LEU A 61 -3.77 -8.80 1.54
N GLY A 62 -4.14 -7.87 2.42
CA GLY A 62 -5.29 -7.99 3.32
C GLY A 62 -6.62 -8.11 2.60
N SER A 63 -6.77 -7.53 1.40
CA SER A 63 -7.99 -7.66 0.59
C SER A 63 -8.24 -9.10 0.10
N PHE A 64 -7.21 -9.93 0.04
CA PHE A 64 -7.29 -11.34 -0.32
C PHE A 64 -7.46 -12.26 0.89
N ILE A 65 -7.24 -11.77 2.11
CA ILE A 65 -7.44 -12.57 3.32
C ILE A 65 -8.94 -12.59 3.65
N ASP A 66 -9.50 -13.79 3.75
CA ASP A 66 -10.87 -13.99 4.25
C ASP A 66 -10.83 -14.35 5.73
N LEU A 67 -10.95 -13.33 6.60
CA LEU A 67 -11.00 -13.53 8.04
C LEU A 67 -12.43 -13.93 8.43
N ASN A 68 -12.73 -15.21 8.31
CA ASN A 68 -13.98 -15.77 8.81
C ASN A 68 -13.91 -15.89 10.35
N ILE A 69 -14.07 -14.76 11.02
CA ILE A 69 -14.15 -14.71 12.49
C ILE A 69 -15.52 -15.29 12.87
N ASN A 70 -15.56 -16.60 13.09
CA ASN A 70 -16.69 -17.29 13.69
C ASN A 70 -16.85 -16.79 15.14
N ASN A 71 -17.62 -15.71 15.31
CA ASN A 71 -18.14 -15.33 16.62
C ASN A 71 -19.26 -16.32 16.95
N LYS A 72 -18.92 -17.32 17.79
CA LYS A 72 -19.93 -17.92 18.67
C LYS A 72 -20.43 -16.87 19.66
#